data_AF-A0A5F1ZSL6-F1
#
_entry.id   AF-A0A5F1ZSL6-F1
#
_cell.length_a   1.000
_cell.length_b   1.000
_cell.length_c   1.000
_cell.angle_alpha   90.00
_cell.angle_beta   90.00
_cell.angle_gamma   90.00
#
_symmetry.space_group_name_H-M   'P 1'
#
loop_
_entity.id
_entity.type
_entity.pdbx_description
1 polymer ?
#
loop_
_entity_poly.entity_id
_entity_poly.type
_entity_poly.pdbx_seq_one_letter_code
_entity_poly.pdbx_strand_id
1 'polypeptide(L)'
;MNEQSIYQPAFRNLALAIGILALSFCSQTETDPKGEGFILQSLINTSAQPVSACKSSAEEAENCLSSTSDLSGSGEGSLAKIFSGGSASSYESYCNQLLEQGQMSKLGAKVQECIFNCNAAYWSRVQSEGSCEGDGTELITGSGVETLNCLRNCKELYLSEPEPSSGN
;
A
#
# COMPACT_ATOMS: atom_id res chain seq x y z
N MET A 1 59.49 5.31 16.15
CA MET A 1 59.29 6.77 16.14
C MET A 1 59.09 7.22 14.70
N ASN A 2 58.11 8.08 14.50
CA ASN A 2 57.80 8.94 13.34
C ASN A 2 57.02 8.37 12.15
N GLU A 3 55.76 8.80 12.16
CA GLU A 3 54.91 9.25 11.05
C GLU A 3 55.67 10.00 9.93
N GLN A 4 55.26 9.84 8.67
CA GLN A 4 54.47 10.85 7.92
C GLN A 4 54.36 10.52 6.41
N SER A 5 53.12 10.61 5.93
CA SER A 5 52.64 11.22 4.67
C SER A 5 53.60 11.33 3.48
N ILE A 6 53.24 10.73 2.34
CA ILE A 6 53.77 11.12 1.02
C ILE A 6 52.62 11.33 0.03
N TYR A 7 52.50 12.60 -0.34
CA TYR A 7 51.73 13.19 -1.42
C TYR A 7 52.08 12.59 -2.80
N GLN A 8 51.07 12.42 -3.64
CA GLN A 8 51.16 12.43 -5.11
C GLN A 8 51.85 13.73 -5.59
N PRO A 9 52.54 13.77 -6.75
CA PRO A 9 51.86 13.71 -8.05
C PRO A 9 52.70 13.16 -9.22
N ALA A 10 52.04 12.91 -10.36
CA ALA A 10 52.40 13.46 -11.68
C ALA A 10 51.83 12.61 -12.83
N PHE A 11 50.90 13.23 -13.55
CA PHE A 11 50.79 13.27 -15.01
C PHE A 11 51.03 11.99 -15.80
N ARG A 12 49.95 11.49 -16.41
CA ARG A 12 50.03 11.09 -17.82
C ARG A 12 48.70 11.29 -18.55
N ASN A 13 48.75 12.27 -19.44
CA ASN A 13 47.75 12.59 -20.44
C ASN A 13 47.42 11.38 -21.31
N LEU A 14 46.13 11.13 -21.54
CA LEU A 14 45.65 10.63 -22.83
C LEU A 14 44.31 11.29 -23.14
N ALA A 15 44.38 12.24 -24.09
CA ALA A 15 43.22 12.86 -24.68
C ALA A 15 42.53 11.86 -25.62
N LEU A 16 41.20 11.74 -25.50
CA LEU A 16 40.36 11.38 -26.63
C LEU A 16 39.01 12.08 -26.47
N ALA A 17 38.85 13.13 -27.28
CA ALA A 17 37.62 13.85 -27.50
C ALA A 17 36.63 13.01 -28.32
N ILE A 18 35.34 13.31 -28.17
CA ILE A 18 34.16 13.19 -29.07
C ILE A 18 32.97 13.22 -28.08
N GLY A 19 32.16 14.27 -27.95
CA GLY A 19 31.45 14.99 -28.98
C GLY A 19 29.94 14.72 -28.83
N ILE A 20 29.29 15.26 -27.80
CA ILE A 20 27.82 15.37 -27.74
C ILE A 20 27.46 16.71 -27.07
N LEU A 21 27.40 17.75 -27.89
CA LEU A 21 26.66 18.98 -27.63
C LEU A 21 25.49 18.99 -28.61
N ALA A 22 24.34 19.47 -28.12
CA ALA A 22 23.04 19.58 -28.78
C ALA A 22 22.17 18.32 -28.72
N LEU A 23 21.23 18.30 -27.79
CA LEU A 23 19.78 18.36 -28.04
C LEU A 23 19.03 18.12 -26.72
N SER A 24 18.70 19.18 -26.01
CA SER A 24 17.57 19.20 -25.08
C SER A 24 17.01 20.61 -25.08
N PHE A 25 16.45 20.98 -26.23
CA PHE A 25 15.36 21.95 -26.26
C PHE A 25 14.22 21.34 -25.44
N CYS A 26 14.07 21.73 -24.17
CA CYS A 26 12.77 21.63 -23.53
C CYS A 26 11.91 22.71 -24.20
N SER A 27 11.14 22.30 -25.21
CA SER A 27 10.01 23.08 -25.70
C SER A 27 9.13 23.46 -24.51
N GLN A 28 9.03 24.76 -24.25
CA GLN A 28 7.88 25.30 -23.54
C GLN A 28 6.68 25.12 -24.46
N THR A 29 5.97 24.01 -24.31
CA THR A 29 4.60 23.92 -24.79
C THR A 29 3.73 24.56 -23.71
N GLU A 30 3.26 25.76 -23.99
CA GLU A 30 2.12 26.33 -23.27
C GLU A 30 0.94 25.38 -23.42
N THR A 31 0.65 24.61 -22.39
CA THR A 31 -0.58 23.82 -22.30
C THR A 31 -1.59 24.56 -21.44
N ASP A 32 -2.74 24.79 -22.07
CA ASP A 32 -3.94 25.38 -21.49
C ASP A 32 -4.31 24.65 -20.17
N PRO A 33 -4.40 25.35 -19.02
CA PRO A 33 -4.41 24.73 -17.69
C PRO A 33 -5.73 24.02 -17.31
N LYS A 34 -6.64 23.78 -18.26
CA LYS A 34 -7.97 23.22 -17.99
C LYS A 34 -8.15 21.74 -18.39
N GLY A 35 -7.20 21.13 -19.12
CA GLY A 35 -7.32 19.75 -19.61
C GLY A 35 -6.43 18.71 -18.95
N GLU A 36 -5.26 19.11 -18.44
CA GLU A 36 -4.23 18.15 -17.99
C GLU A 36 -4.47 17.63 -16.56
N GLY A 37 -5.13 18.42 -15.71
CA GLY A 37 -5.51 18.01 -14.36
C GLY A 37 -6.44 16.79 -14.37
N PHE A 38 -7.39 16.72 -15.28
CA PHE A 38 -8.37 15.63 -15.34
C PHE A 38 -7.81 14.31 -15.89
N ILE A 39 -6.85 14.35 -16.83
CA ILE A 39 -6.22 13.15 -17.36
C ILE A 39 -5.20 12.58 -16.37
N LEU A 40 -4.42 13.44 -15.70
CA LEU A 40 -3.53 13.02 -14.61
C LEU A 40 -4.32 12.49 -13.41
N GLN A 41 -5.42 13.14 -13.01
CA GLN A 41 -6.28 12.62 -11.95
C GLN A 41 -6.92 11.28 -12.35
N SER A 42 -7.34 11.12 -13.61
CA SER A 42 -7.87 9.85 -14.13
C SER A 42 -6.82 8.75 -14.12
N LEU A 43 -5.58 9.01 -14.53
CA LEU A 43 -4.48 8.03 -14.49
C LEU A 43 -4.12 7.64 -13.06
N ILE A 44 -4.11 8.60 -12.12
CA ILE A 44 -3.91 8.34 -10.69
C ILE A 44 -5.12 7.61 -10.09
N ASN A 45 -6.32 7.73 -10.66
CA ASN A 45 -7.54 7.00 -10.25
C ASN A 45 -7.69 5.59 -10.86
N THR A 46 -6.90 5.26 -11.88
CA THR A 46 -7.05 4.02 -12.67
C THR A 46 -6.13 2.89 -12.22
N SER A 47 -5.19 3.13 -11.29
CA SER A 47 -4.21 2.13 -10.85
C SER A 47 -4.54 1.42 -9.54
N ALA A 48 -5.72 1.64 -8.96
CA ALA A 48 -6.04 1.08 -7.65
C ALA A 48 -6.07 -0.45 -7.70
N GLN A 49 -5.45 -1.12 -6.72
CA GLN A 49 -5.35 -2.57 -6.65
C GLN A 49 -5.94 -3.14 -5.34
N PRO A 50 -7.26 -2.97 -5.12
CA PRO A 50 -7.88 -3.33 -3.84
C PRO A 50 -7.80 -4.84 -3.53
N VAL A 51 -7.87 -5.72 -4.55
CA VAL A 51 -7.69 -7.17 -4.35
C VAL A 51 -6.28 -7.49 -3.86
N SER A 52 -5.26 -6.88 -4.49
CA SER A 52 -3.86 -7.09 -4.12
C SER A 52 -3.59 -6.63 -2.68
N ALA A 53 -4.04 -5.42 -2.34
CA ALA A 53 -3.93 -4.88 -0.99
C ALA A 53 -4.67 -5.75 0.05
N CYS A 54 -5.85 -6.26 -0.29
CA CYS A 54 -6.59 -7.18 0.58
C CYS A 54 -5.81 -8.47 0.84
N LYS A 55 -5.18 -9.04 -0.19
CA LYS A 55 -4.35 -10.25 -0.04
C LYS A 55 -3.16 -9.99 0.86
N SER A 56 -2.43 -8.90 0.64
CA SER A 56 -1.33 -8.51 1.53
C SER A 56 -1.80 -8.31 2.97
N SER A 57 -2.98 -7.71 3.19
CA SER A 57 -3.57 -7.61 4.53
C SER A 57 -3.87 -8.98 5.15
N ALA A 58 -4.33 -9.95 4.36
CA ALA A 58 -4.62 -11.31 4.84
C ALA A 58 -3.33 -12.10 5.13
N GLU A 59 -2.29 -11.89 4.32
CA GLU A 59 -0.95 -12.47 4.53
C GLU A 59 -0.29 -11.92 5.80
N GLU A 60 -0.37 -10.61 6.05
CA GLU A 60 0.10 -10.02 7.31
C GLU A 60 -0.70 -10.57 8.53
N ALA A 61 -2.00 -10.76 8.37
CA ALA A 61 -2.81 -11.41 9.39
C ALA A 61 -2.36 -12.86 9.64
N GLU A 62 -2.09 -13.65 8.60
CA GLU A 62 -1.56 -15.02 8.71
C GLU A 62 -0.22 -15.06 9.41
N ASN A 63 0.69 -14.16 9.06
CA ASN A 63 2.00 -14.05 9.70
C ASN A 63 1.87 -13.88 11.22
N CYS A 64 0.85 -13.14 11.68
CA CYS A 64 0.54 -13.01 13.10
C CYS A 64 -0.18 -14.24 13.65
N LEU A 65 -1.29 -14.64 13.03
CA LEU A 65 -2.19 -15.68 13.54
C LEU A 65 -1.56 -17.07 13.54
N SER A 66 -0.64 -17.37 12.62
CA SER A 66 0.09 -18.64 12.59
C SER A 66 0.99 -18.86 13.82
N SER A 67 1.27 -17.81 14.59
CA SER A 67 2.01 -17.87 15.87
C SER A 67 1.11 -18.05 17.11
N THR A 68 -0.21 -17.95 16.95
CA THR A 68 -1.18 -18.11 18.04
C THR A 68 -1.34 -19.58 18.43
N SER A 69 -1.84 -19.83 19.64
CA SER A 69 -1.94 -21.19 20.18
C SER A 69 -3.02 -22.05 19.51
N ASP A 70 -4.13 -21.45 19.08
CA ASP A 70 -5.31 -22.07 18.50
C ASP A 70 -5.27 -22.10 16.96
N LEU A 71 -4.53 -21.19 16.31
CA LEU A 71 -4.38 -21.15 14.86
C LEU A 71 -2.97 -21.54 14.39
N SER A 72 -2.12 -22.06 15.27
CA SER A 72 -0.78 -22.52 14.91
C SER A 72 -0.83 -23.54 13.76
N GLY A 73 -0.01 -23.30 12.73
CA GLY A 73 0.04 -24.15 11.53
C GLY A 73 -1.15 -23.99 10.57
N SER A 74 -2.06 -23.03 10.82
CA SER A 74 -3.06 -22.62 9.84
C SER A 74 -2.38 -21.86 8.71
N GLY A 75 -2.57 -22.32 7.47
CA GLY A 75 -2.16 -21.60 6.27
C GLY A 75 -3.33 -20.92 5.57
N GLU A 76 -3.04 -20.27 4.44
CA GLU A 76 -3.99 -19.54 3.60
C GLU A 76 -5.39 -20.17 3.52
N GLY A 77 -5.50 -21.44 3.14
CA GLY A 77 -6.81 -22.08 2.92
C GLY A 77 -7.66 -22.19 4.18
N SER A 78 -7.05 -22.37 5.35
CA SER A 78 -7.75 -22.43 6.64
C SER A 78 -8.17 -21.04 7.09
N LEU A 79 -7.27 -20.07 7.01
CA LEU A 79 -7.54 -18.69 7.43
C LEU A 79 -8.52 -17.99 6.49
N ALA A 80 -8.45 -18.22 5.18
CA ALA A 80 -9.42 -17.72 4.22
C ALA A 80 -10.85 -18.21 4.54
N LYS A 81 -11.00 -19.49 4.94
CA LYS A 81 -12.28 -20.01 5.42
C LYS A 81 -12.73 -19.32 6.70
N ILE A 82 -11.83 -19.12 7.66
CA ILE A 82 -12.15 -18.44 8.92
C ILE A 82 -12.62 -17.00 8.64
N PHE A 83 -11.86 -16.22 7.88
CA PHE A 83 -12.19 -14.83 7.56
C PHE A 83 -13.50 -14.67 6.77
N SER A 84 -13.81 -15.63 5.90
CA SER A 84 -15.02 -15.62 5.08
C SER A 84 -16.25 -16.25 5.73
N GLY A 85 -16.12 -16.83 6.94
CA GLY A 85 -17.18 -17.65 7.52
C GLY A 85 -17.44 -18.95 6.75
N GLY A 86 -16.45 -19.43 5.99
CA GLY A 86 -16.41 -20.74 5.34
C GLY A 86 -16.59 -20.72 3.82
N SER A 87 -16.83 -19.57 3.20
CA SER A 87 -17.16 -19.47 1.76
C SER A 87 -15.97 -19.31 0.83
N ALA A 88 -14.78 -19.00 1.34
CA ALA A 88 -13.56 -18.81 0.57
C ALA A 88 -12.54 -19.95 0.83
N SER A 89 -11.80 -20.35 -0.20
CA SER A 89 -10.75 -21.38 -0.12
C SER A 89 -9.34 -20.84 -0.32
N SER A 90 -9.20 -19.55 -0.61
CA SER A 90 -7.96 -18.82 -0.84
C SER A 90 -8.16 -17.34 -0.52
N TYR A 91 -7.08 -16.59 -0.28
CA TYR A 91 -7.16 -15.14 -0.09
C TYR A 91 -7.70 -14.43 -1.33
N GLU A 92 -7.37 -14.92 -2.52
CA GLU A 92 -7.97 -14.44 -3.77
C GLU A 92 -9.50 -14.52 -3.72
N SER A 93 -10.06 -15.69 -3.39
CA SER A 93 -11.52 -15.87 -3.34
C SER A 93 -12.16 -15.07 -2.19
N TYR A 94 -11.51 -14.98 -1.04
CA TYR A 94 -11.96 -14.19 0.11
C TYR A 94 -12.02 -12.69 -0.24
N CYS A 95 -10.95 -12.15 -0.82
CA CYS A 95 -10.86 -10.74 -1.15
C CYS A 95 -11.84 -10.33 -2.24
N ASN A 96 -12.00 -11.15 -3.29
CA ASN A 96 -13.02 -10.90 -4.32
C ASN A 96 -14.43 -10.90 -3.72
N GLN A 97 -14.76 -11.87 -2.85
CA GLN A 97 -16.05 -11.91 -2.16
C GLN A 97 -16.25 -10.68 -1.25
N LEU A 98 -15.24 -10.32 -0.45
CA LEU A 98 -15.32 -9.21 0.50
C LEU A 98 -15.56 -7.88 -0.19
N LEU A 99 -14.87 -7.63 -1.31
CA LEU A 99 -15.00 -6.39 -2.10
C LEU A 99 -16.39 -6.21 -2.69
N GLU A 100 -17.07 -7.31 -3.02
CA GLU A 100 -18.41 -7.31 -3.62
C GLU A 100 -19.54 -7.26 -2.58
N GLN A 101 -19.22 -7.34 -1.28
CA GLN A 101 -20.20 -7.50 -0.21
C GLN A 101 -20.38 -6.29 0.71
N GLY A 102 -21.59 -6.18 1.24
CA GLY A 102 -21.93 -5.33 2.38
C GLY A 102 -21.62 -3.84 2.20
N GLN A 103 -20.79 -3.30 3.10
CA GLN A 103 -20.36 -1.90 3.06
C GLN A 103 -19.15 -1.69 2.14
N MET A 104 -18.34 -2.73 1.89
CA MET A 104 -17.12 -2.62 1.11
C MET A 104 -17.43 -2.34 -0.37
N SER A 105 -18.48 -2.97 -0.91
CA SER A 105 -18.93 -2.76 -2.30
C SER A 105 -19.46 -1.35 -2.61
N LYS A 106 -19.74 -0.56 -1.58
CA LYS A 106 -20.19 0.84 -1.71
C LYS A 106 -19.03 1.84 -1.74
N LEU A 107 -17.79 1.37 -1.57
CA LEU A 107 -16.61 2.21 -1.52
C LEU A 107 -15.91 2.24 -2.87
N GLY A 108 -15.29 3.38 -3.21
CA GLY A 108 -14.43 3.47 -4.39
C GLY A 108 -13.15 2.63 -4.22
N ALA A 109 -12.59 2.14 -5.33
CA ALA A 109 -11.44 1.24 -5.34
C ALA A 109 -10.22 1.76 -4.53
N LYS A 110 -9.98 3.08 -4.53
CA LYS A 110 -8.92 3.70 -3.71
C LYS A 110 -9.21 3.67 -2.21
N VAL A 111 -10.47 3.87 -1.83
CA VAL A 111 -10.88 3.78 -0.42
C VAL A 111 -10.72 2.33 0.04
N GLN A 112 -11.15 1.36 -0.78
CA GLN A 112 -10.97 -0.06 -0.51
C GLN A 112 -9.48 -0.40 -0.35
N GLU A 113 -8.63 -0.04 -1.31
CA GLU A 113 -7.18 -0.25 -1.24
C GLU A 113 -6.56 0.38 0.00
N CYS A 114 -6.91 1.62 0.34
CA CYS A 114 -6.45 2.30 1.54
C CYS A 114 -6.80 1.52 2.81
N ILE A 115 -8.03 1.02 2.92
CA ILE A 115 -8.48 0.25 4.09
C ILE A 115 -7.63 -1.00 4.24
N PHE A 116 -7.40 -1.73 3.15
CA PHE A 116 -6.60 -2.95 3.21
C PHE A 116 -5.12 -2.68 3.49
N ASN A 117 -4.54 -1.63 2.93
CA ASN A 117 -3.16 -1.23 3.27
C ASN A 117 -3.05 -0.82 4.76
N CYS A 118 -4.05 -0.12 5.28
CA CYS A 118 -4.13 0.23 6.70
C CYS A 118 -4.25 -1.01 7.60
N ASN A 119 -5.08 -1.98 7.21
CA ASN A 119 -5.21 -3.25 7.92
C ASN A 119 -3.92 -4.10 7.85
N ALA A 120 -3.23 -4.12 6.71
CA ALA A 120 -1.92 -4.78 6.60
C ALA A 120 -0.91 -4.15 7.57
N ALA A 121 -0.86 -2.81 7.64
CA ALA A 121 -0.01 -2.09 8.58
C ALA A 121 -0.38 -2.36 10.04
N TYR A 122 -1.67 -2.52 10.35
CA TYR A 122 -2.12 -2.94 11.67
C TYR A 122 -1.55 -4.32 12.04
N TRP A 123 -1.72 -5.33 11.19
CA TRP A 123 -1.24 -6.68 11.47
C TRP A 123 0.28 -6.76 11.59
N SER A 124 1.00 -6.07 10.70
CA SER A 124 2.45 -5.95 10.79
C SER A 124 2.90 -5.27 12.10
N ARG A 125 2.18 -4.23 12.56
CA ARG A 125 2.44 -3.59 13.86
C ARG A 125 2.22 -4.58 15.02
N VAL A 126 1.06 -5.25 15.07
CA VAL A 126 0.75 -6.26 16.11
C VAL A 126 1.84 -7.33 16.18
N GLN A 127 2.28 -7.82 15.02
CA GLN A 127 3.38 -8.78 14.94
C GLN A 127 4.69 -8.21 15.46
N SER A 128 5.07 -7.01 15.03
CA SER A 128 6.31 -6.35 15.44
C SER A 128 6.36 -6.05 16.95
N GLU A 129 5.21 -5.84 17.57
CA GLU A 129 5.07 -5.61 19.02
C GLU A 129 5.07 -6.92 19.83
N GLY A 130 5.09 -8.09 19.18
CA GLY A 130 4.98 -9.39 19.85
C GLY A 130 3.57 -9.68 20.35
N SER A 131 2.57 -8.91 19.92
CA SER A 131 1.19 -8.97 20.40
C SER A 131 0.34 -10.03 19.68
N CYS A 132 0.98 -10.94 18.94
CA CYS A 132 0.33 -12.12 18.34
C CYS A 132 0.20 -13.28 19.33
N GLU A 133 0.81 -13.16 20.52
CA GLU A 133 0.75 -14.18 21.58
C GLU A 133 -0.60 -14.11 22.29
N GLY A 134 -1.58 -14.88 21.79
CA GLY A 134 -2.94 -14.92 22.34
C GLY A 134 -3.82 -15.95 21.65
N ASP A 135 -5.12 -15.86 21.93
CA ASP A 135 -6.15 -16.57 21.17
C ASP A 135 -6.36 -15.85 19.83
N GLY A 136 -6.11 -16.54 18.73
CA GLY A 136 -6.22 -16.02 17.38
C GLY A 136 -7.64 -15.59 17.04
N THR A 137 -8.65 -16.28 17.58
CA THR A 137 -10.06 -15.88 17.41
C THR A 137 -10.36 -14.55 18.11
N GLU A 138 -9.78 -14.32 19.29
CA GLU A 138 -9.84 -13.03 20.00
C GLU A 138 -9.15 -11.93 19.19
N LEU A 139 -7.95 -12.18 18.65
CA LEU A 139 -7.23 -11.23 17.80
C LEU A 139 -8.03 -10.85 16.54
N ILE A 140 -8.61 -11.85 15.85
CA ILE A 140 -9.48 -11.61 14.68
C ILE A 140 -10.67 -10.74 15.08
N THR A 141 -11.31 -11.03 16.21
CA THR A 141 -12.47 -10.25 16.67
C THR A 141 -12.08 -8.83 17.05
N GLY A 142 -10.94 -8.64 17.72
CA GLY A 142 -10.39 -7.34 18.11
C GLY A 142 -9.99 -6.46 16.93
N SER A 143 -9.48 -7.07 15.84
CA SER A 143 -9.08 -6.37 14.61
C SER A 143 -10.23 -5.60 13.92
N GLY A 144 -11.49 -5.92 14.25
CA GLY A 144 -12.66 -5.20 13.74
C GLY A 144 -12.68 -3.72 14.14
N VAL A 145 -12.19 -3.36 15.33
CA VAL A 145 -12.14 -1.95 15.79
C VAL A 145 -11.14 -1.15 14.95
N GLU A 146 -9.97 -1.73 14.67
CA GLU A 146 -8.93 -1.10 13.85
C GLU A 146 -9.37 -1.00 12.39
N THR A 147 -10.06 -2.02 11.87
CA THR A 147 -10.68 -1.97 10.53
C THR A 147 -11.70 -0.82 10.42
N LEU A 148 -12.50 -0.59 11.46
CA LEU A 148 -13.42 0.56 11.50
C LEU A 148 -12.68 1.90 11.56
N ASN A 149 -11.56 1.97 12.28
CA ASN A 149 -10.70 3.15 12.30
C ASN A 149 -10.08 3.43 10.92
N CYS A 150 -9.53 2.40 10.28
CA CYS A 150 -9.04 2.45 8.90
C CYS A 150 -10.13 2.93 7.93
N LEU A 151 -11.35 2.41 8.04
CA LEU A 151 -12.50 2.83 7.25
C LEU A 151 -12.80 4.32 7.39
N ARG A 152 -12.80 4.86 8.61
CA ARG A 152 -13.04 6.30 8.84
C ARG A 152 -11.95 7.16 8.23
N ASN A 153 -10.69 6.85 8.53
CA ASN A 153 -9.55 7.62 8.04
C ASN A 153 -9.45 7.61 6.51
N CYS A 154 -9.61 6.43 5.89
CA CYS A 154 -9.56 6.30 4.43
C CYS A 154 -10.74 7.00 3.74
N LYS A 155 -11.94 6.99 4.34
CA LYS A 155 -13.06 7.77 3.82
C LYS A 155 -12.79 9.26 3.89
N GLU A 156 -12.24 9.77 5.00
CA GLU A 156 -11.87 11.18 5.12
C GLU A 156 -10.81 11.60 4.09
N LEU A 157 -9.82 10.76 3.84
CA LEU A 157 -8.75 11.06 2.88
C LEU A 157 -9.21 11.12 1.41
N TYR A 158 -10.22 10.32 1.03
CA TYR A 158 -10.59 10.13 -0.38
C TYR A 158 -12.03 10.55 -0.73
N LEU A 159 -12.87 10.89 0.25
CA LEU A 159 -14.22 11.44 0.02
C LEU A 159 -14.30 12.95 0.29
N SER A 160 -13.21 13.57 0.76
CA SER A 160 -13.12 15.02 0.91
C SER A 160 -12.73 15.65 -0.44
N GLU A 161 -13.69 15.87 -1.34
CA GLU A 161 -13.50 16.86 -2.40
C GLU A 161 -13.70 18.27 -1.82
N PRO A 162 -12.90 19.27 -2.24
CA PRO A 162 -13.05 20.65 -1.79
C PRO A 162 -14.32 21.27 -2.38
N GLU A 163 -15.09 21.96 -1.55
CA GLU A 163 -16.23 22.77 -2.03
C GLU A 163 -15.75 23.76 -3.10
N PRO A 164 -16.40 23.81 -4.28
CA PRO A 164 -16.15 24.90 -5.21
C PRO A 164 -16.63 26.19 -4.54
N SER A 165 -15.69 27.08 -4.19
CA SER A 165 -16.01 28.43 -3.77
C SER A 165 -16.89 29.07 -4.84
N SER A 166 -18.18 29.19 -4.59
CA SER A 166 -19.08 29.94 -5.44
C SER A 166 -18.69 31.41 -5.31
N GLY A 167 -17.91 31.89 -6.27
CA GLY A 167 -17.78 33.32 -6.50
C GLY A 167 -19.11 33.82 -7.05
N ASN A 168 -19.79 34.64 -6.27
CA ASN A 168 -20.73 35.66 -6.73
C ASN A 168 -20.44 36.95 -5.94
#